data_AF-A0A1D6M202-F1
#
_entry.id   AF-A0A1D6M202-F1
#
_cell.length_a   1.000
_cell.length_b   1.000
_cell.length_c   1.000
_cell.angle_alpha   90.00
_cell.angle_beta   90.00
_cell.angle_gamma   90.00
#
_symmetry.space_group_name_H-M   'P 1'
#
loop_
_entity.id
_entity.type
_entity.pdbx_description
1 polymer ?
#
loop_
_entity_poly.entity_id
_entity_poly.type
_entity_poly.pdbx_seq_one_letter_code
_entity_poly.pdbx_strand_id
1 'polypeptide(L)'
;MSIDFLTDIVEDAHKPSVAAIDGIALGGGLEVAMVCHARISTPSAQLGLPELQLGIIPGMGGTQRLPRLVGLPKALEMMLTSKTIKGKMAHELGLVDAVTSANKLVNTACSWALEIFEKKKPWFKSLHRTDRLPDLEEVKDILKFARVQAEMKAANVQHPIVCIDVIKEGIISGPRAGLMKEVLSGKMLEQSQTSKSLRHFFFAQRATSKIPNITNIGLTARKIKKAAIVGGGLMGSGIATILILNNFNVVLKEVNEQFLSAGINRIKVNLQSLVRKGQLTEEDYEKKLSLLCGALDYEQFRDTDVVIEAVIEDMVLKQQIFSDLEKYCHHNCIFATNTSTIDLNIIGQKTASQDRIVGAHFFSSCHVTVGNSLYSSYFLSSYCGPD
;
A
#
# COMPACT_ATOMS: atom_id res chain seq x y z
N MET A 1 23.23 -9.26 -10.09
CA MET A 1 23.54 -8.70 -11.42
C MET A 1 24.52 -7.56 -11.20
N SER A 2 25.66 -7.54 -11.90
CA SER A 2 26.71 -6.54 -11.66
C SER A 2 26.42 -5.23 -12.37
N ILE A 3 27.01 -4.13 -11.87
CA ILE A 3 27.06 -2.84 -12.58
C ILE A 3 27.61 -3.04 -13.99
N ASP A 4 28.68 -3.82 -14.12
CA ASP A 4 29.35 -4.07 -15.41
C ASP A 4 28.38 -4.67 -16.44
N PHE A 5 27.51 -5.59 -16.01
CA PHE A 5 26.51 -6.17 -16.92
C PHE A 5 25.50 -5.12 -17.38
N LEU A 6 24.90 -4.37 -16.47
CA LEU A 6 23.86 -3.41 -16.86
C LEU A 6 24.41 -2.21 -17.62
N THR A 7 25.51 -1.64 -17.15
CA THR A 7 26.09 -0.43 -17.71
C THR A 7 26.92 -0.76 -18.95
N ASP A 8 27.93 -1.62 -18.83
CA ASP A 8 28.91 -1.81 -19.91
C ASP A 8 28.42 -2.79 -20.99
N ILE A 9 27.51 -3.73 -20.67
CA ILE A 9 26.97 -4.67 -21.65
C ILE A 9 25.64 -4.21 -22.23
N VAL A 10 24.69 -3.75 -21.40
CA VAL A 10 23.33 -3.41 -21.89
C VAL A 10 23.20 -1.95 -22.32
N GLU A 11 23.58 -0.98 -21.49
CA GLU A 11 23.49 0.45 -21.81
C GLU A 11 24.56 0.91 -22.81
N ASP A 12 25.73 0.29 -22.79
CA ASP A 12 26.81 0.54 -23.75
C ASP A 12 26.75 -0.36 -25.00
N ALA A 13 25.71 -1.20 -25.12
CA ALA A 13 25.53 -2.10 -26.25
C ALA A 13 25.53 -1.37 -27.60
N HIS A 14 26.03 -2.02 -28.65
CA HIS A 14 25.92 -1.55 -30.03
C HIS A 14 24.56 -1.86 -30.69
N LYS A 15 23.55 -2.23 -29.91
CA LYS A 15 22.17 -2.42 -30.38
C LYS A 15 21.21 -1.72 -29.43
N PRO A 16 20.22 -0.95 -29.93
CA PRO A 16 19.29 -0.25 -29.06
C PRO A 16 18.36 -1.24 -28.35
N SER A 17 18.12 -0.96 -27.08
CA SER A 17 17.21 -1.67 -26.19
C SER A 17 16.06 -0.76 -25.77
N VAL A 18 14.84 -1.30 -25.75
CA VAL A 18 13.63 -0.56 -25.35
C VAL A 18 12.86 -1.41 -24.34
N ALA A 19 12.54 -0.82 -23.18
CA ALA A 19 11.72 -1.46 -22.16
C ALA A 19 10.23 -1.29 -22.47
N ALA A 20 9.48 -2.39 -22.49
CA ALA A 20 8.03 -2.38 -22.63
C ALA A 20 7.40 -2.70 -21.26
N ILE A 21 6.81 -1.72 -20.60
CA ILE A 21 6.41 -1.76 -19.19
C ILE A 21 4.89 -1.89 -19.08
N ASP A 22 4.44 -3.03 -18.53
CA ASP A 22 3.06 -3.23 -18.11
C ASP A 22 2.99 -3.64 -16.64
N GLY A 23 1.92 -3.25 -15.95
CA GLY A 23 1.70 -3.59 -14.54
C GLY A 23 2.68 -2.88 -13.59
N ILE A 24 3.74 -3.57 -13.15
CA ILE A 24 4.57 -3.14 -12.02
C ILE A 24 6.05 -3.23 -12.41
N ALA A 25 6.75 -2.10 -12.34
CA ALA A 25 8.20 -2.00 -12.45
C ALA A 25 8.75 -1.34 -11.18
N LEU A 26 9.10 -2.14 -10.18
CA LEU A 26 9.57 -1.67 -8.88
C LEU A 26 10.99 -2.15 -8.60
N GLY A 27 11.75 -1.28 -7.92
CA GLY A 27 13.13 -1.53 -7.54
C GLY A 27 13.98 -1.95 -8.73
N GLY A 28 14.67 -3.08 -8.62
CA GLY A 28 15.46 -3.66 -9.72
C GLY A 28 14.72 -3.77 -11.07
N GLY A 29 13.40 -3.98 -11.07
CA GLY A 29 12.60 -3.97 -12.30
C GLY A 29 12.58 -2.61 -12.99
N LEU A 30 12.50 -1.51 -12.23
CA LEU A 30 12.64 -0.16 -12.77
C LEU A 30 14.09 0.16 -13.14
N GLU A 31 15.06 -0.29 -12.35
CA GLU A 31 16.48 -0.07 -12.65
C GLU A 31 16.88 -0.68 -14.00
N VAL A 32 16.43 -1.91 -14.29
CA VAL A 32 16.61 -2.56 -15.60
C VAL A 32 15.92 -1.76 -16.71
N ALA A 33 14.73 -1.21 -16.47
CA ALA A 33 14.06 -0.38 -17.46
C ALA A 33 14.80 0.95 -17.74
N MET A 34 15.41 1.55 -16.71
CA MET A 34 16.20 2.79 -16.85
C MET A 34 17.54 2.58 -17.57
N VAL A 35 18.08 1.36 -17.54
CA VAL A 35 19.25 0.95 -18.32
C VAL A 35 18.94 0.90 -19.83
N CYS A 36 17.70 0.64 -20.22
CA CYS A 36 17.30 0.66 -21.62
C CYS A 36 17.39 2.08 -22.21
N HIS A 37 17.51 2.16 -23.53
CA HIS A 37 17.66 3.43 -24.25
C HIS A 37 16.34 4.18 -24.41
N ALA A 38 15.21 3.46 -24.37
CA ALA A 38 13.87 4.03 -24.25
C ALA A 38 12.95 3.14 -23.40
N ARG A 39 11.84 3.70 -22.93
CA ARG A 39 10.81 3.05 -22.12
C ARG A 39 9.42 3.40 -22.66
N ILE A 40 8.63 2.39 -22.97
CA ILE A 40 7.22 2.51 -23.34
C ILE A 40 6.38 1.89 -22.23
N SER A 41 5.31 2.55 -21.79
CA SER A 41 4.52 2.10 -20.64
C SER A 41 3.03 2.04 -20.94
N THR A 42 2.29 1.19 -20.22
CA THR A 42 0.84 1.36 -20.08
C THR A 42 0.52 2.53 -19.15
N PRO A 43 -0.64 3.22 -19.31
CA PRO A 43 -0.98 4.40 -18.51
C PRO A 43 -1.10 4.11 -17.01
N SER A 44 -1.52 2.89 -16.66
CA SER A 44 -1.78 2.44 -15.30
C SER A 44 -0.57 1.78 -14.61
N ALA A 45 0.53 1.55 -15.35
CA ALA A 45 1.73 0.92 -14.80
C ALA A 45 2.24 1.68 -13.57
N GLN A 46 2.87 0.98 -12.63
CA GLN A 46 3.44 1.53 -11.41
C GLN A 46 4.96 1.45 -11.45
N LEU A 47 5.61 2.61 -11.37
CA LEU A 47 7.06 2.75 -11.44
C LEU A 47 7.58 3.38 -10.15
N GLY A 48 8.57 2.78 -9.50
CA GLY A 48 9.16 3.33 -8.28
C GLY A 48 10.33 2.54 -7.73
N LEU A 49 11.04 3.13 -6.76
CA LEU A 49 12.18 2.54 -6.06
C LEU A 49 11.85 2.43 -4.56
N PRO A 50 11.24 1.32 -4.10
CA PRO A 50 10.77 1.16 -2.72
C PRO A 50 11.83 0.64 -1.74
N GLU A 51 13.09 0.53 -2.14
CA GLU A 51 14.20 -0.10 -1.42
C GLU A 51 14.37 0.41 0.02
N LEU A 52 14.11 1.70 0.25
CA LEU A 52 14.30 2.31 1.57
C LEU A 52 13.32 1.73 2.61
N GLN A 53 12.17 1.16 2.21
CA GLN A 53 11.28 0.43 3.14
C GLN A 53 11.94 -0.82 3.72
N LEU A 54 12.96 -1.36 3.06
CA LEU A 54 13.72 -2.55 3.47
C LEU A 54 15.06 -2.17 4.13
N GLY A 55 15.30 -0.88 4.37
CA GLY A 55 16.55 -0.38 4.94
C GLY A 55 17.75 -0.50 4.02
N ILE A 56 17.53 -0.68 2.72
CA ILE A 56 18.55 -0.70 1.67
C ILE A 56 18.34 0.48 0.71
N ILE A 57 19.21 0.60 -0.28
CA ILE A 57 19.12 1.59 -1.36
C ILE A 57 19.03 0.87 -2.71
N PRO A 58 18.59 1.55 -3.78
CA PRO A 58 18.73 1.01 -5.14
C PRO A 58 20.18 0.59 -5.40
N GLY A 59 20.37 -0.54 -6.08
CA GLY A 59 21.67 -1.22 -6.16
C GLY A 59 22.09 -1.61 -7.59
N MET A 60 21.31 -1.20 -8.59
CA MET A 60 21.51 -1.49 -10.01
C MET A 60 21.57 -0.20 -10.84
N GLY A 61 21.99 0.89 -10.21
CA GLY A 61 22.17 2.23 -10.76
C GLY A 61 20.95 3.14 -10.67
N GLY A 62 19.94 2.78 -9.88
CA GLY A 62 18.75 3.59 -9.66
C GLY A 62 19.05 4.93 -9.01
N THR A 63 20.02 5.00 -8.09
CA THR A 63 20.46 6.28 -7.49
C THR A 63 21.11 7.21 -8.51
N GLN A 64 21.55 6.68 -9.65
CA GLN A 64 22.27 7.41 -10.68
C GLN A 64 21.36 7.79 -11.84
N ARG A 65 20.58 6.83 -12.36
CA ARG A 65 19.74 7.02 -13.56
C ARG A 65 18.47 7.78 -13.25
N LEU A 66 17.83 7.56 -12.09
CA LEU A 66 16.56 8.22 -11.78
C LEU A 66 16.70 9.76 -11.72
N PRO A 67 17.67 10.36 -10.98
CA PRO A 67 17.86 11.81 -10.99
C PRO A 67 18.11 12.41 -12.37
N ARG A 68 18.75 11.64 -13.27
CA ARG A 68 19.06 12.08 -14.65
C ARG A 68 17.85 11.96 -15.60
N LEU A 69 16.86 11.15 -15.25
CA LEU A 69 15.65 10.95 -16.03
C LEU A 69 14.50 11.85 -15.58
N VAL A 70 14.25 11.98 -14.27
CA VAL A 70 13.11 12.74 -13.74
C VAL A 70 13.50 14.06 -13.05
N GLY A 71 14.79 14.36 -12.98
CA GLY A 71 15.32 15.48 -12.20
C GLY A 71 15.54 15.12 -10.73
N LEU A 72 16.49 15.83 -10.09
CA LEU A 72 16.93 15.54 -8.73
C LEU A 72 15.82 15.63 -7.67
N PRO A 73 14.98 16.70 -7.62
CA PRO A 73 13.92 16.81 -6.61
C PRO A 73 12.94 15.64 -6.66
N LYS A 74 12.51 15.26 -7.86
CA LYS A 74 11.51 14.19 -8.03
C LYS A 74 12.11 12.82 -7.74
N ALA A 75 13.36 12.57 -8.12
CA ALA A 75 14.04 11.33 -7.81
C ALA A 75 14.20 11.13 -6.29
N LEU A 76 14.58 12.18 -5.56
CA LEU A 76 14.66 12.16 -4.10
C LEU A 76 13.29 11.90 -3.48
N GLU A 77 12.23 12.57 -3.95
CA GLU A 77 10.86 12.33 -3.47
C GLU A 77 10.47 10.85 -3.65
N MET A 78 10.67 10.28 -4.85
CA MET A 78 10.32 8.89 -5.14
C MET A 78 11.07 7.89 -4.25
N MET A 79 12.39 8.05 -4.09
CA MET A 79 13.21 7.15 -3.27
C MET A 79 12.93 7.32 -1.78
N LEU A 80 12.97 8.54 -1.26
CA LEU A 80 12.82 8.83 0.18
C LEU A 80 11.42 8.55 0.71
N THR A 81 10.39 8.65 -0.15
CA THR A 81 9.02 8.27 0.22
C THR A 81 8.68 6.82 -0.15
N SER A 82 9.53 6.17 -0.97
CA SER A 82 9.29 4.83 -1.52
C SER A 82 7.94 4.72 -2.24
N LYS A 83 7.43 5.84 -2.77
CA LYS A 83 6.15 5.90 -3.49
C LYS A 83 6.34 5.63 -4.97
N THR A 84 5.30 5.06 -5.56
CA THR A 84 5.23 4.80 -7.00
C THR A 84 4.57 5.96 -7.72
N ILE A 85 4.91 6.13 -8.99
CA ILE A 85 4.19 6.99 -9.93
C ILE A 85 3.52 6.14 -11.00
N LYS A 86 2.42 6.65 -11.58
CA LYS A 86 1.73 5.98 -12.68
C LYS A 86 2.42 6.25 -14.02
N GLY A 87 2.23 5.35 -14.99
CA GLY A 87 2.80 5.46 -16.33
C GLY A 87 2.53 6.81 -17.03
N LYS A 88 1.34 7.40 -16.85
CA LYS A 88 1.03 8.75 -17.34
C LYS A 88 1.96 9.83 -16.76
N MET A 89 2.06 9.91 -15.44
CA MET A 89 2.94 10.85 -14.74
C MET A 89 4.41 10.58 -15.07
N ALA A 90 4.79 9.30 -15.21
CA ALA A 90 6.15 8.92 -15.60
C ALA A 90 6.53 9.46 -16.99
N HIS A 91 5.56 9.59 -17.90
CA HIS A 91 5.79 10.19 -19.20
C HIS A 91 5.95 11.71 -19.14
N GLU A 92 5.09 12.40 -18.39
CA GLU A 92 5.20 13.84 -18.15
C GLU A 92 6.56 14.20 -17.52
N LEU A 93 7.03 13.35 -16.60
CA LEU A 93 8.33 13.46 -15.95
C LEU A 93 9.49 12.92 -16.77
N GLY A 94 9.30 12.43 -17.99
CA GLY A 94 10.36 11.89 -18.86
C GLY A 94 11.07 10.62 -18.37
N LEU A 95 10.53 9.93 -17.37
CA LEU A 95 10.95 8.56 -17.02
C LEU A 95 10.51 7.58 -18.12
N VAL A 96 9.38 7.84 -18.75
CA VAL A 96 8.81 7.04 -19.84
C VAL A 96 8.75 7.88 -21.12
N ASP A 97 9.18 7.31 -22.23
CA ASP A 97 9.27 8.01 -23.51
C ASP A 97 7.94 8.04 -24.25
N ALA A 98 7.07 7.03 -24.06
CA ALA A 98 5.70 7.05 -24.56
C ALA A 98 4.74 6.15 -23.76
N VAL A 99 3.45 6.48 -23.82
CA VAL A 99 2.38 5.71 -23.19
C VAL A 99 1.44 5.13 -24.24
N THR A 100 1.08 3.86 -24.11
CA THR A 100 0.15 3.18 -25.04
C THR A 100 -0.72 2.15 -24.32
N SER A 101 -1.70 1.58 -25.02
CA SER A 101 -2.54 0.51 -24.48
C SER A 101 -1.78 -0.83 -24.42
N ALA A 102 -2.14 -1.69 -23.48
CA ALA A 102 -1.44 -2.97 -23.24
C ALA A 102 -1.30 -3.83 -24.52
N ASN A 103 -2.34 -3.89 -25.34
CA ASN A 103 -2.34 -4.63 -26.61
C ASN A 103 -1.41 -4.07 -27.69
N LYS A 104 -0.95 -2.81 -27.58
CA LYS A 104 -0.03 -2.19 -28.54
C LYS A 104 1.39 -2.05 -27.99
N LEU A 105 1.61 -2.40 -26.72
CA LEU A 105 2.82 -2.08 -25.97
C LEU A 105 4.08 -2.64 -26.63
N VAL A 106 4.11 -3.95 -26.87
CA VAL A 106 5.29 -4.63 -27.46
C VAL A 106 5.56 -4.12 -28.88
N ASN A 107 4.53 -4.00 -29.72
CA ASN A 107 4.68 -3.48 -31.08
C ASN A 107 5.23 -2.06 -31.11
N THR A 108 4.76 -1.20 -30.20
CA THR A 108 5.26 0.17 -30.06
C THR A 108 6.73 0.17 -29.64
N ALA A 109 7.11 -0.66 -28.67
CA ALA A 109 8.50 -0.78 -28.22
C ALA A 109 9.44 -1.31 -29.32
N CYS A 110 9.02 -2.31 -30.10
CA CYS A 110 9.78 -2.83 -31.23
C CYS A 110 9.97 -1.78 -32.33
N SER A 111 8.90 -1.04 -32.69
CA SER A 111 8.99 0.07 -33.64
C SER A 111 9.96 1.14 -33.15
N TRP A 112 9.89 1.49 -31.87
CA TRP A 112 10.78 2.48 -31.27
C TRP A 112 12.25 2.07 -31.33
N ALA A 113 12.55 0.77 -31.10
CA ALA A 113 13.91 0.25 -31.19
C ALA A 113 14.46 0.37 -32.63
N LEU A 114 13.65 0.05 -33.64
CA LEU A 114 14.01 0.22 -35.05
C LEU A 114 14.21 1.69 -35.39
N GLU A 115 13.35 2.59 -34.91
CA GLU A 115 13.51 4.03 -35.12
C GLU A 115 14.79 4.60 -34.51
N ILE A 116 15.25 4.08 -33.36
CA ILE A 116 16.57 4.44 -32.80
C ILE A 116 17.68 3.93 -33.72
N PHE A 117 17.60 2.68 -34.17
CA PHE A 117 18.59 2.09 -35.07
C PHE A 117 18.71 2.86 -36.40
N GLU A 118 17.57 3.26 -36.96
CA GLU A 118 17.46 4.08 -38.18
C GLU A 118 17.79 5.56 -37.96
N LYS A 119 18.18 5.96 -36.73
CA LYS A 119 18.51 7.34 -36.34
C LYS A 119 17.35 8.34 -36.49
N LYS A 120 16.10 7.85 -36.51
CA LYS A 120 14.88 8.66 -36.47
C LYS A 120 14.56 9.14 -35.05
N LYS A 121 15.07 8.43 -34.04
CA LYS A 121 15.00 8.81 -32.63
C LYS A 121 16.39 8.84 -32.00
N PRO A 122 16.58 9.68 -30.96
CA PRO A 122 17.86 9.75 -30.26
C PRO A 122 18.17 8.45 -29.51
N TRP A 123 19.46 8.09 -29.50
CA TRP A 123 19.98 6.96 -28.75
C TRP A 123 20.59 7.47 -27.43
N PHE A 124 19.77 7.62 -26.40
CA PHE A 124 20.22 8.13 -25.11
C PHE A 124 20.72 7.03 -24.18
N LYS A 125 21.81 7.31 -23.47
CA LYS A 125 22.29 6.54 -22.32
C LYS A 125 21.93 7.28 -21.05
N SER A 126 20.97 6.77 -20.30
CA SER A 126 20.40 7.42 -19.11
C SER A 126 21.47 7.83 -18.09
N LEU A 127 22.48 6.98 -17.88
CA LEU A 127 23.56 7.21 -16.92
C LEU A 127 24.39 8.47 -17.19
N HIS A 128 24.49 8.89 -18.45
CA HIS A 128 25.30 10.03 -18.86
C HIS A 128 24.49 11.30 -19.16
N ARG A 129 23.17 11.26 -18.99
CA ARG A 129 22.32 12.43 -19.15
C ARG A 129 22.57 13.45 -18.05
N THR A 130 22.64 14.72 -18.45
CA THR A 130 22.80 15.87 -17.55
C THR A 130 21.74 16.94 -17.77
N ASP A 131 20.91 16.81 -18.82
CA ASP A 131 19.91 17.80 -19.25
C ASP A 131 18.80 18.09 -18.23
N ARG A 132 18.68 17.23 -17.20
CA ARG A 132 17.69 17.34 -16.12
C ARG A 132 18.29 17.50 -14.74
N LEU A 133 19.62 17.60 -14.67
CA LEU A 133 20.29 17.90 -13.41
C LEU A 133 20.35 19.42 -13.24
N PRO A 134 20.06 19.93 -12.03
CA PRO A 134 20.27 21.34 -11.74
C PRO A 134 21.77 21.66 -11.67
N ASP A 135 22.10 22.94 -11.62
CA ASP A 135 23.48 23.37 -11.42
C ASP A 135 24.01 22.96 -10.03
N LEU A 136 25.33 23.02 -9.84
CA LEU A 136 25.98 22.47 -8.65
C LEU A 136 25.61 23.20 -7.35
N GLU A 137 25.25 24.49 -7.39
CA GLU A 137 24.83 25.20 -6.18
C GLU A 137 23.41 24.80 -5.80
N GLU A 138 22.49 24.76 -6.77
CA GLU A 138 21.13 24.27 -6.54
C GLU A 138 21.12 22.80 -6.07
N VAL A 139 21.99 21.94 -6.63
CA VAL A 139 22.19 20.56 -6.16
C VAL A 139 22.54 20.51 -4.67
N LYS A 140 23.47 21.37 -4.20
CA LYS A 140 23.87 21.39 -2.78
C LYS A 140 22.69 21.74 -1.88
N ASP A 141 21.89 22.73 -2.26
CA ASP A 141 20.73 23.18 -1.48
C ASP A 141 19.63 22.11 -1.43
N ILE A 142 19.31 21.49 -2.58
CA ILE A 142 18.33 20.40 -2.65
C ILE A 142 18.75 19.23 -1.75
N LEU A 143 20.02 18.81 -1.83
CA LEU A 143 20.51 17.68 -1.04
C LEU A 143 20.56 18.00 0.46
N LYS A 144 20.93 19.24 0.82
CA LYS A 144 20.91 19.72 2.21
C LYS A 144 19.49 19.68 2.77
N PHE A 145 18.52 20.20 2.02
CA PHE A 145 17.11 20.15 2.43
C PHE A 145 16.59 18.71 2.58
N ALA A 146 16.88 17.85 1.60
CA ALA A 146 16.48 16.44 1.64
C ALA A 146 17.08 15.69 2.85
N ARG A 147 18.34 16.02 3.21
CA ARG A 147 19.01 15.44 4.38
C ARG A 147 18.30 15.81 5.68
N VAL A 148 18.02 17.10 5.89
CA VAL A 148 17.28 17.58 7.07
C VAL A 148 15.91 16.91 7.17
N GLN A 149 15.17 16.79 6.06
CA GLN A 149 13.87 16.13 6.05
C GLN A 149 13.96 14.64 6.40
N ALA A 150 15.01 13.95 5.93
CA ALA A 150 15.24 12.54 6.26
C ALA A 150 15.59 12.34 7.74
N GLU A 151 16.45 13.19 8.30
CA GLU A 151 16.84 13.17 9.72
C GLU A 151 15.64 13.45 10.64
N MET A 152 14.77 14.40 10.27
CA MET A 152 13.55 14.70 11.03
C MET A 152 12.55 13.54 11.06
N LYS A 153 12.43 12.77 9.97
CA LYS A 153 11.47 11.65 9.92
C LYS A 153 11.94 10.44 10.72
N ALA A 154 13.23 10.15 10.69
CA ALA A 154 13.77 8.96 11.34
C ALA A 154 15.26 9.11 11.66
N ALA A 155 15.56 9.82 12.75
CA ALA A 155 16.94 10.04 13.21
C ALA A 155 17.72 8.73 13.46
N ASN A 156 17.02 7.63 13.76
CA ASN A 156 17.62 6.34 14.10
C ASN A 156 17.95 5.44 12.89
N VAL A 157 17.71 5.90 11.66
CA VAL A 157 18.00 5.11 10.45
C VAL A 157 18.98 5.82 9.51
N GLN A 158 19.93 5.07 8.98
CA GLN A 158 21.04 5.63 8.19
C GLN A 158 20.83 5.54 6.68
N HIS A 159 20.08 4.54 6.20
CA HIS A 159 19.92 4.25 4.77
C HIS A 159 19.38 5.42 3.93
N PRO A 160 18.47 6.31 4.41
CA PRO A 160 18.02 7.45 3.60
C PRO A 160 19.15 8.47 3.37
N ILE A 161 19.96 8.71 4.40
CA ILE A 161 21.10 9.63 4.35
C ILE A 161 22.18 9.08 3.43
N VAL A 162 22.47 7.78 3.56
CA VAL A 162 23.41 7.08 2.66
C VAL A 162 22.94 7.15 1.21
N CYS A 163 21.65 7.01 0.94
CA CYS A 163 21.08 7.17 -0.40
C CYS A 163 21.38 8.58 -0.98
N ILE A 164 21.14 9.63 -0.19
CA ILE A 164 21.44 11.02 -0.58
C ILE A 164 22.94 11.20 -0.87
N ASP A 165 23.81 10.62 -0.04
CA ASP A 165 25.26 10.72 -0.19
C ASP A 165 25.79 9.96 -1.43
N VAL A 166 25.12 8.87 -1.82
CA VAL A 166 25.41 8.11 -3.06
C VAL A 166 24.98 8.90 -4.30
N ILE A 167 23.79 9.53 -4.27
CA ILE A 167 23.31 10.40 -5.36
C ILE A 167 24.27 11.59 -5.53
N LYS A 168 24.67 12.22 -4.42
CA LYS A 168 25.61 13.33 -4.41
C LYS A 168 26.93 12.97 -5.09
N GLU A 169 27.49 11.80 -4.78
CA GLU A 169 28.73 11.30 -5.39
C GLU A 169 28.61 11.20 -6.91
N GLY A 170 27.49 10.65 -7.38
CA GLY A 170 27.22 10.50 -8.80
C GLY A 170 27.13 11.80 -9.59
N ILE A 171 26.66 12.86 -8.92
CA ILE A 171 26.55 14.19 -9.52
C ILE A 171 27.90 14.91 -9.50
N ILE A 172 28.62 14.86 -8.38
CA ILE A 172 29.88 15.61 -8.20
C ILE A 172 31.08 14.91 -8.85
N SER A 173 31.26 13.63 -8.55
CA SER A 173 32.42 12.83 -8.97
C SER A 173 32.16 12.05 -10.26
N GLY A 174 30.95 12.16 -10.81
CA GLY A 174 30.52 11.52 -12.05
C GLY A 174 29.83 10.16 -11.86
N PRO A 175 29.14 9.68 -12.90
CA PRO A 175 28.22 8.54 -12.79
C PRO A 175 28.89 7.23 -12.38
N ARG A 176 30.09 6.91 -12.88
CA ARG A 176 30.80 5.69 -12.49
C ARG A 176 31.23 5.69 -11.02
N ALA A 177 31.66 6.84 -10.50
CA ALA A 177 31.97 6.97 -9.08
C ALA A 177 30.71 6.77 -8.21
N GLY A 178 29.58 7.35 -8.63
CA GLY A 178 28.28 7.13 -8.00
C GLY A 178 27.86 5.66 -7.99
N LEU A 179 27.98 4.95 -9.12
CA LEU A 179 27.67 3.51 -9.20
C LEU A 179 28.56 2.67 -8.25
N MET A 180 29.87 2.94 -8.20
CA MET A 180 30.76 2.24 -7.27
C MET A 180 30.38 2.49 -5.81
N LYS A 181 30.06 3.74 -5.46
CA LYS A 181 29.60 4.08 -4.11
C LYS A 181 28.26 3.42 -3.80
N GLU A 182 27.34 3.36 -4.75
CA GLU A 182 26.04 2.68 -4.61
C GLU A 182 26.25 1.21 -4.18
N VAL A 183 27.13 0.47 -4.86
CA VAL A 183 27.37 -0.94 -4.52
C VAL A 183 28.05 -1.10 -3.17
N LEU A 184 29.05 -0.27 -2.84
CA LEU A 184 29.74 -0.35 -1.55
C LEU A 184 28.79 -0.01 -0.39
N SER A 185 28.04 1.09 -0.52
CA SER A 185 27.04 1.52 0.45
C SER A 185 25.89 0.53 0.58
N GLY A 186 25.40 -0.03 -0.53
CA GLY A 186 24.36 -1.05 -0.53
C GLY A 186 24.76 -2.30 0.25
N LYS A 187 25.98 -2.83 0.01
CA LYS A 187 26.51 -3.97 0.78
C LYS A 187 26.64 -3.68 2.27
N MET A 188 27.10 -2.48 2.62
CA MET A 188 27.20 -2.04 4.02
C MET A 188 25.81 -2.00 4.68
N LEU A 189 24.82 -1.40 4.01
CA LEU A 189 23.45 -1.30 4.51
C LEU A 189 22.77 -2.67 4.63
N GLU A 190 22.99 -3.57 3.68
CA GLU A 190 22.42 -4.92 3.71
C GLU A 190 22.79 -5.69 4.99
N GLN A 191 24.01 -5.47 5.49
CA GLN A 191 24.54 -6.09 6.70
C GLN A 191 24.12 -5.39 8.00
N SER A 192 23.58 -4.17 7.91
CA SER A 192 23.13 -3.40 9.06
C SER A 192 21.97 -4.08 9.80
N GLN A 193 21.90 -3.87 11.11
CA GLN A 193 20.83 -4.43 11.94
C GLN A 193 19.46 -3.85 11.55
N THR A 194 19.40 -2.56 11.21
CA THR A 194 18.15 -1.90 10.81
C THR A 194 17.59 -2.51 9.53
N SER A 195 18.42 -2.76 8.51
CA SER A 195 17.97 -3.43 7.29
C SER A 195 17.54 -4.88 7.54
N LYS A 196 18.28 -5.64 8.33
CA LYS A 196 17.88 -7.01 8.73
C LYS A 196 16.51 -7.03 9.40
N SER A 197 16.25 -6.10 10.33
CA SER A 197 14.96 -5.97 11.01
C SER A 197 13.82 -5.57 10.06
N LEU A 198 14.04 -4.63 9.14
CA LEU A 198 13.03 -4.19 8.18
C LEU A 198 12.68 -5.30 7.17
N ARG A 199 13.68 -6.05 6.69
CA ARG A 199 13.44 -7.23 5.84
C ARG A 199 12.69 -8.32 6.62
N HIS A 200 13.05 -8.57 7.89
CA HIS A 200 12.29 -9.49 8.73
C HIS A 200 10.82 -9.06 8.85
N PHE A 201 10.54 -7.79 9.13
CA PHE A 201 9.19 -7.25 9.19
C PHE A 201 8.42 -7.46 7.88
N PHE A 202 9.05 -7.22 6.73
CA PHE A 202 8.44 -7.45 5.41
C PHE A 202 7.99 -8.89 5.18
N PHE A 203 8.77 -9.87 5.64
CA PHE A 203 8.40 -11.29 5.57
C PHE A 203 7.37 -11.66 6.63
N ALA A 204 7.54 -11.19 7.87
CA ALA A 204 6.61 -11.43 8.97
C ALA A 204 5.21 -10.94 8.62
N GLN A 205 5.08 -9.73 8.05
CA GLN A 205 3.80 -9.17 7.61
C GLN A 205 3.10 -10.04 6.56
N ARG A 206 3.83 -10.76 5.70
CA ARG A 206 3.23 -11.70 4.72
C ARG A 206 2.91 -13.05 5.33
N ALA A 207 3.63 -13.44 6.38
CA ALA A 207 3.40 -14.70 7.08
C ALA A 207 2.13 -14.65 7.93
N THR A 208 1.65 -13.47 8.35
CA THR A 208 0.45 -13.32 9.20
C THR A 208 -0.81 -13.92 8.58
N SER A 209 -0.92 -14.00 7.25
CA SER A 209 -2.06 -14.61 6.56
C SER A 209 -1.91 -16.11 6.30
N LYS A 210 -0.76 -16.71 6.63
CA LYS A 210 -0.46 -18.13 6.42
C LYS A 210 -0.54 -18.87 7.74
N ILE A 211 -1.76 -19.24 8.14
CA ILE A 211 -2.01 -19.98 9.38
C ILE A 211 -2.03 -21.49 9.07
N PRO A 212 -1.10 -22.29 9.63
CA PRO A 212 -1.11 -23.74 9.48
C PRO A 212 -2.43 -24.35 9.94
N ASN A 213 -2.87 -25.40 9.26
CA ASN A 213 -4.12 -26.14 9.48
C ASN A 213 -5.42 -25.34 9.24
N ILE A 214 -5.33 -24.07 8.82
CA ILE A 214 -6.51 -23.24 8.48
C ILE A 214 -6.45 -22.80 7.02
N THR A 215 -5.34 -22.16 6.63
CA THR A 215 -5.22 -21.53 5.30
C THR A 215 -4.59 -22.44 4.25
N ASN A 216 -3.99 -23.57 4.67
CA ASN A 216 -3.31 -24.53 3.80
C ASN A 216 -4.13 -25.81 3.54
N ILE A 217 -5.38 -25.89 4.00
CA ILE A 217 -6.26 -27.05 3.83
C ILE A 217 -7.21 -26.93 2.61
N GLY A 218 -6.96 -25.98 1.71
CA GLY A 218 -7.69 -25.82 0.45
C GLY A 218 -9.07 -25.14 0.57
N LEU A 219 -9.39 -24.54 1.73
CA LEU A 219 -10.62 -23.77 1.89
C LEU A 219 -10.56 -22.46 1.09
N THR A 220 -11.71 -22.05 0.54
CA THR A 220 -11.88 -20.76 -0.13
C THR A 220 -12.80 -19.88 0.71
N ALA A 221 -12.36 -18.64 0.99
CA ALA A 221 -13.16 -17.69 1.74
C ALA A 221 -14.47 -17.36 1.01
N ARG A 222 -15.59 -17.35 1.76
CA ARG A 222 -16.91 -16.97 1.23
C ARG A 222 -16.93 -15.48 0.87
N LYS A 223 -17.69 -15.14 -0.17
CA LYS A 223 -17.89 -13.74 -0.57
C LYS A 223 -18.89 -13.08 0.38
N ILE A 224 -18.40 -12.12 1.17
CA ILE A 224 -19.22 -11.24 2.01
C ILE A 224 -19.74 -10.08 1.14
N LYS A 225 -21.04 -9.79 1.21
CA LYS A 225 -21.70 -8.67 0.52
C LYS A 225 -22.35 -7.71 1.51
N LYS A 226 -22.95 -8.24 2.59
CA LYS A 226 -23.65 -7.47 3.62
C LYS A 226 -23.07 -7.76 4.98
N ALA A 227 -22.76 -6.69 5.72
CA ALA A 227 -22.31 -6.74 7.10
C ALA A 227 -23.30 -5.99 7.99
N ALA A 228 -23.46 -6.43 9.24
CA ALA A 228 -24.19 -5.68 10.24
C ALA A 228 -23.30 -5.37 11.44
N ILE A 229 -23.50 -4.19 12.04
CA ILE A 229 -22.76 -3.72 13.19
C ILE A 229 -23.75 -3.48 14.32
N VAL A 230 -23.54 -4.11 15.47
CA VAL A 230 -24.35 -3.89 16.67
C VAL A 230 -23.61 -2.92 17.58
N GLY A 231 -24.16 -1.70 17.72
CA GLY A 231 -23.56 -0.59 18.46
C GLY A 231 -23.03 0.52 17.53
N GLY A 232 -23.55 1.73 17.69
CA GLY A 232 -23.19 2.95 16.96
C GLY A 232 -22.22 3.87 17.69
N GLY A 233 -21.57 3.35 18.75
CA GLY A 233 -20.53 4.05 19.50
C GLY A 233 -19.26 4.32 18.68
N LEU A 234 -18.18 4.70 19.38
CA LEU A 234 -16.92 5.06 18.74
C LEU A 234 -16.34 3.93 17.86
N MET A 235 -16.31 2.70 18.38
CA MET A 235 -15.77 1.55 17.65
C MET A 235 -16.68 1.12 16.50
N GLY A 236 -17.97 0.90 16.76
CA GLY A 236 -18.91 0.46 15.74
C GLY A 236 -19.04 1.44 14.56
N SER A 237 -19.08 2.75 14.82
CA SER A 237 -19.05 3.76 13.75
C SER A 237 -17.74 3.74 12.95
N GLY A 238 -16.60 3.51 13.60
CA GLY A 238 -15.32 3.33 12.93
C GLY A 238 -15.28 2.09 12.02
N ILE A 239 -15.77 0.94 12.52
CA ILE A 239 -15.85 -0.31 11.77
C ILE A 239 -16.78 -0.14 10.55
N ALA A 240 -17.97 0.42 10.77
CA ALA A 240 -18.92 0.71 9.70
C ALA A 240 -18.30 1.60 8.61
N THR A 241 -17.56 2.65 8.99
CA THR A 241 -16.87 3.55 8.06
C THR A 241 -15.90 2.78 7.14
N ILE A 242 -15.16 1.81 7.66
CA ILE A 242 -14.16 1.07 6.87
C ILE A 242 -14.83 0.08 5.92
N LEU A 243 -15.89 -0.56 6.37
CA LEU A 243 -16.66 -1.50 5.54
C LEU A 243 -17.32 -0.77 4.36
N ILE A 244 -17.97 0.38 4.58
CA ILE A 244 -18.56 1.15 3.46
C ILE A 244 -17.49 1.68 2.51
N LEU A 245 -16.33 2.14 3.03
CA LEU A 245 -15.18 2.54 2.21
C LEU A 245 -14.69 1.42 1.28
N ASN A 246 -14.83 0.16 1.70
CA ASN A 246 -14.53 -1.03 0.91
C ASN A 246 -15.72 -1.59 0.12
N ASN A 247 -16.81 -0.81 -0.02
CA ASN A 247 -18.02 -1.14 -0.78
C ASN A 247 -18.87 -2.28 -0.20
N PHE A 248 -18.85 -2.49 1.11
CA PHE A 248 -19.80 -3.40 1.76
C PHE A 248 -21.10 -2.68 2.09
N ASN A 249 -22.24 -3.36 1.92
CA ASN A 249 -23.52 -2.89 2.47
C ASN A 249 -23.48 -3.08 3.99
N VAL A 250 -23.78 -2.03 4.75
CA VAL A 250 -23.67 -2.04 6.21
C VAL A 250 -24.99 -1.68 6.85
N VAL A 251 -25.47 -2.54 7.77
CA VAL A 251 -26.58 -2.22 8.67
C VAL A 251 -26.03 -1.84 10.03
N LEU A 252 -26.32 -0.63 10.52
CA LEU A 252 -25.95 -0.18 11.85
C LEU A 252 -27.17 -0.30 12.77
N LYS A 253 -27.09 -1.19 13.77
CA LYS A 253 -28.13 -1.36 14.77
C LYS A 253 -27.81 -0.61 16.06
N GLU A 254 -28.79 0.11 16.57
CA GLU A 254 -28.77 0.72 17.89
C GLU A 254 -30.04 0.41 18.69
N VAL A 255 -30.05 0.79 19.98
CA VAL A 255 -31.18 0.54 20.88
C VAL A 255 -32.31 1.57 20.76
N ASN A 256 -32.00 2.78 20.28
CA ASN A 256 -32.99 3.85 20.06
C ASN A 256 -32.52 4.84 18.97
N GLU A 257 -33.46 5.67 18.51
CA GLU A 257 -33.21 6.66 17.44
C GLU A 257 -32.12 7.67 17.77
N GLN A 258 -32.00 8.07 19.04
CA GLN A 258 -31.00 9.05 19.46
C GLN A 258 -29.58 8.50 19.30
N PHE A 259 -29.32 7.27 19.76
CA PHE A 259 -28.02 6.63 19.61
C PHE A 259 -27.75 6.25 18.16
N LEU A 260 -28.78 5.80 17.42
CA LEU A 260 -28.66 5.49 16.00
C LEU A 260 -28.23 6.72 15.19
N SER A 261 -28.93 7.84 15.38
CA SER A 261 -28.64 9.11 14.73
C SER A 261 -27.22 9.59 15.08
N ALA A 262 -26.81 9.46 16.35
CA ALA A 262 -25.47 9.82 16.78
C ALA A 262 -24.40 8.95 16.11
N GLY A 263 -24.61 7.63 15.98
CA GLY A 263 -23.70 6.72 15.28
C GLY A 263 -23.56 7.03 13.80
N ILE A 264 -24.68 7.25 13.10
CA ILE A 264 -24.70 7.65 11.69
C ILE A 264 -23.95 8.99 11.49
N ASN A 265 -24.17 9.97 12.37
CA ASN A 265 -23.49 11.26 12.30
C ASN A 265 -21.96 11.12 12.46
N ARG A 266 -21.48 10.23 13.34
CA ARG A 266 -20.04 9.94 13.44
C ARG A 266 -19.48 9.38 12.13
N ILE A 267 -20.18 8.45 11.49
CA ILE A 267 -19.78 7.88 10.19
C ILE A 267 -19.70 8.98 9.13
N LYS A 268 -20.71 9.86 9.05
CA LYS A 268 -20.71 11.01 8.12
C LYS A 268 -19.50 11.92 8.35
N VAL A 269 -19.21 12.29 9.60
CA VAL A 269 -18.05 13.12 9.96
C VAL A 269 -16.73 12.46 9.55
N ASN A 270 -16.60 11.14 9.75
CA ASN A 270 -15.39 10.41 9.35
C ASN A 270 -15.18 10.45 7.83
N LEU A 271 -16.23 10.21 7.05
CA LEU A 271 -16.17 10.26 5.59
C LEU A 271 -15.89 11.69 5.08
N GLN A 272 -16.54 12.72 5.63
CA GLN A 272 -16.28 14.12 5.30
C GLN A 272 -14.84 14.55 5.61
N SER A 273 -14.23 13.97 6.65
CA SER A 273 -12.81 14.18 6.95
C SER A 273 -11.91 13.71 5.81
N LEU A 274 -12.25 12.59 5.16
CA LEU A 274 -11.51 12.09 3.99
C LEU A 274 -11.70 12.96 2.76
N VAL A 275 -12.90 13.51 2.56
CA VAL A 275 -13.17 14.48 1.49
C VAL A 275 -12.33 15.74 1.67
N ARG A 276 -12.32 16.31 2.88
CA ARG A 276 -11.48 17.49 3.20
C ARG A 276 -9.99 17.24 3.01
N LYS A 277 -9.53 16.00 3.16
CA LYS A 277 -8.14 15.58 2.91
C LYS A 277 -7.85 15.26 1.44
N GLY A 278 -8.83 15.39 0.54
CA GLY A 278 -8.72 15.05 -0.87
C GLY A 278 -8.56 13.55 -1.14
N GLN A 279 -8.90 12.69 -0.18
CA GLN A 279 -8.79 11.23 -0.29
C GLN A 279 -10.08 10.59 -0.82
N LEU A 280 -11.18 11.35 -0.85
CA LEU A 280 -12.50 10.93 -1.34
C LEU A 280 -13.13 12.11 -2.09
N THR A 281 -13.84 11.84 -3.19
CA THR A 281 -14.62 12.87 -3.88
C THR A 281 -15.99 13.04 -3.22
N GLU A 282 -16.68 14.16 -3.47
CA GLU A 282 -18.07 14.35 -2.99
C GLU A 282 -19.03 13.32 -3.60
N GLU A 283 -18.83 12.95 -4.86
CA GLU A 283 -19.62 11.90 -5.51
C GLU A 283 -19.39 10.53 -4.86
N ASP A 284 -18.13 10.18 -4.58
CA ASP A 284 -17.80 8.96 -3.87
C ASP A 284 -18.36 8.99 -2.44
N TYR A 285 -18.31 10.13 -1.75
CA TYR A 285 -18.88 10.28 -0.41
C TYR A 285 -20.36 9.86 -0.37
N GLU A 286 -21.19 10.42 -1.25
CA GLU A 286 -22.62 10.11 -1.29
C GLU A 286 -22.86 8.63 -1.62
N LYS A 287 -22.11 8.09 -2.60
CA LYS A 287 -22.19 6.67 -2.97
C LYS A 287 -21.79 5.73 -1.83
N LYS A 288 -20.79 6.10 -1.02
CA LYS A 288 -20.36 5.30 0.14
C LYS A 288 -21.38 5.38 1.26
N LEU A 289 -21.93 6.57 1.49
CA LEU A 289 -22.95 6.78 2.52
C LEU A 289 -24.24 6.03 2.20
N SER A 290 -24.63 5.90 0.92
CA SER A 290 -25.81 5.14 0.51
C SER A 290 -25.72 3.63 0.80
N LEU A 291 -24.53 3.10 1.10
CA LEU A 291 -24.33 1.71 1.52
C LEU A 291 -24.68 1.47 3.00
N LEU A 292 -24.90 2.54 3.77
CA LEU A 292 -25.23 2.48 5.19
C LEU A 292 -26.75 2.54 5.39
N CYS A 293 -27.29 1.58 6.12
CA CYS A 293 -28.67 1.58 6.59
C CYS A 293 -28.70 1.56 8.13
N GLY A 294 -29.57 2.36 8.75
CA GLY A 294 -29.80 2.31 10.19
C GLY A 294 -30.96 1.38 10.54
N ALA A 295 -30.87 0.68 11.67
CA ALA A 295 -31.92 -0.20 12.17
C ALA A 295 -32.05 -0.12 13.70
N LEU A 296 -33.25 -0.35 14.21
CA LEU A 296 -33.52 -0.50 15.65
C LEU A 296 -33.84 -1.95 16.04
N ASP A 297 -34.25 -2.77 15.07
CA ASP A 297 -34.53 -4.19 15.21
C ASP A 297 -33.50 -5.06 14.47
N TYR A 298 -33.71 -6.37 14.47
CA TYR A 298 -32.87 -7.36 13.81
C TYR A 298 -33.46 -7.87 12.48
N GLU A 299 -34.59 -7.35 12.00
CA GLU A 299 -35.24 -7.91 10.79
C GLU A 299 -34.35 -7.77 9.54
N GLN A 300 -33.56 -6.70 9.48
CA GLN A 300 -32.58 -6.48 8.41
C GLN A 300 -31.33 -7.38 8.48
N PHE A 301 -31.22 -8.27 9.48
CA PHE A 301 -30.08 -9.17 9.67
C PHE A 301 -30.26 -10.53 8.97
N ARG A 302 -31.48 -10.83 8.47
CA ARG A 302 -31.81 -12.14 7.86
C ARG A 302 -30.92 -12.50 6.67
N ASP A 303 -30.47 -11.51 5.91
CA ASP A 303 -29.62 -11.61 4.71
C ASP A 303 -28.18 -11.11 4.94
N THR A 304 -27.75 -10.94 6.19
CA THR A 304 -26.40 -10.47 6.54
C THR A 304 -25.41 -11.63 6.57
N ASP A 305 -24.27 -11.49 5.88
CA ASP A 305 -23.23 -12.53 5.83
C ASP A 305 -22.32 -12.54 7.07
N VAL A 306 -22.12 -11.36 7.68
CA VAL A 306 -21.30 -11.19 8.90
C VAL A 306 -21.87 -10.13 9.81
N VAL A 307 -21.94 -10.41 11.11
CA VAL A 307 -22.28 -9.44 12.14
C VAL A 307 -21.05 -9.13 12.98
N ILE A 308 -20.78 -7.87 13.29
CA ILE A 308 -19.73 -7.44 14.21
C ILE A 308 -20.37 -6.71 15.39
N GLU A 309 -20.29 -7.31 16.57
CA GLU A 309 -20.76 -6.74 17.81
C GLU A 309 -19.70 -5.78 18.38
N ALA A 310 -20.09 -4.52 18.65
CA ALA A 310 -19.23 -3.45 19.16
C ALA A 310 -19.95 -2.61 20.23
N VAL A 311 -20.68 -3.26 21.13
CA VAL A 311 -21.30 -2.67 22.32
C VAL A 311 -20.33 -2.67 23.51
N ILE A 312 -20.77 -2.06 24.61
CA ILE A 312 -20.02 -1.99 25.87
C ILE A 312 -19.59 -3.38 26.37
N GLU A 313 -18.53 -3.42 27.16
CA GLU A 313 -18.00 -4.65 27.78
C GLU A 313 -18.89 -5.12 28.94
N ASP A 314 -20.08 -5.61 28.60
CA ASP A 314 -21.00 -6.27 29.51
C ASP A 314 -21.30 -7.68 29.02
N MET A 315 -20.95 -8.68 29.85
CA MET A 315 -21.07 -10.10 29.51
C MET A 315 -22.52 -10.52 29.26
N VAL A 316 -23.46 -10.06 30.10
CA VAL A 316 -24.88 -10.48 30.02
C VAL A 316 -25.50 -9.90 28.75
N LEU A 317 -25.23 -8.63 28.47
CA LEU A 317 -25.67 -7.95 27.26
C LEU A 317 -25.12 -8.64 26.00
N LYS A 318 -23.81 -8.96 25.95
CA LYS A 318 -23.21 -9.63 24.79
C LYS A 318 -23.80 -11.04 24.59
N GLN A 319 -23.98 -11.82 25.66
CA GLN A 319 -24.65 -13.12 25.56
C GLN A 319 -26.07 -13.01 25.00
N GLN A 320 -26.83 -12.00 25.44
CA GLN A 320 -28.17 -11.75 24.92
C GLN A 320 -28.12 -11.38 23.43
N ILE A 321 -27.22 -10.48 23.03
CA ILE A 321 -27.03 -10.09 21.63
C ILE A 321 -26.73 -11.32 20.78
N PHE A 322 -25.76 -12.17 21.16
CA PHE A 322 -25.41 -13.36 20.38
C PHE A 322 -26.55 -14.38 20.29
N SER A 323 -27.37 -14.49 21.34
CA SER A 323 -28.59 -15.31 21.31
C SER A 323 -29.62 -14.75 20.31
N ASP A 324 -29.78 -13.42 20.26
CA ASP A 324 -30.64 -12.78 19.26
C ASP A 324 -30.07 -12.97 17.84
N LEU A 325 -28.76 -12.82 17.65
CA LEU A 325 -28.12 -13.03 16.35
C LEU A 325 -28.37 -14.43 15.80
N GLU A 326 -28.26 -15.47 16.64
CA GLU A 326 -28.59 -16.84 16.27
C GLU A 326 -30.03 -17.01 15.79
N LYS A 327 -30.98 -16.29 16.40
CA LYS A 327 -32.40 -16.33 16.07
C LYS A 327 -32.74 -15.61 14.76
N TYR A 328 -32.13 -14.46 14.50
CA TYR A 328 -32.52 -13.59 13.38
C TYR A 328 -31.66 -13.75 12.12
N CYS A 329 -30.39 -14.16 12.26
CA CYS A 329 -29.49 -14.31 11.13
C CYS A 329 -29.63 -15.70 10.49
N HIS A 330 -29.38 -15.79 9.19
CA HIS A 330 -29.34 -17.08 8.51
C HIS A 330 -28.19 -17.97 9.03
N HIS A 331 -28.32 -19.29 8.85
CA HIS A 331 -27.42 -20.31 9.41
C HIS A 331 -25.95 -20.21 8.94
N ASN A 332 -25.68 -19.48 7.86
CA ASN A 332 -24.33 -19.30 7.32
C ASN A 332 -23.68 -17.99 7.79
N CYS A 333 -24.41 -17.12 8.49
CA CYS A 333 -23.89 -15.84 8.97
C CYS A 333 -22.79 -16.05 10.01
N ILE A 334 -21.69 -15.28 9.90
CA ILE A 334 -20.59 -15.26 10.87
C ILE A 334 -20.91 -14.26 11.99
N PHE A 335 -20.70 -14.64 13.24
CA PHE A 335 -20.87 -13.77 14.41
C PHE A 335 -19.51 -13.37 14.97
N ALA A 336 -19.13 -12.12 14.75
CA ALA A 336 -17.90 -11.57 15.26
C ALA A 336 -18.14 -10.63 16.45
N THR A 337 -17.23 -10.61 17.42
CA THR A 337 -17.22 -9.63 18.50
C THR A 337 -15.94 -8.81 18.48
N ASN A 338 -16.06 -7.51 18.74
CA ASN A 338 -14.97 -6.58 18.97
C ASN A 338 -14.55 -6.53 20.46
N THR A 339 -14.97 -7.49 21.29
CA THR A 339 -14.56 -7.51 22.70
C THR A 339 -13.04 -7.53 22.83
N SER A 340 -12.56 -6.89 23.89
CA SER A 340 -11.16 -6.72 24.25
C SER A 340 -10.78 -7.48 25.52
N THR A 341 -11.76 -7.84 26.36
CA THR A 341 -11.52 -8.40 27.70
C THR A 341 -12.36 -9.64 28.02
N ILE A 342 -13.41 -9.94 27.26
CA ILE A 342 -14.32 -11.05 27.55
C ILE A 342 -13.96 -12.26 26.68
N ASP A 343 -13.92 -13.44 27.29
CA ASP A 343 -13.69 -14.70 26.59
C ASP A 343 -14.84 -15.01 25.61
N LEU A 344 -14.47 -15.31 24.36
CA LEU A 344 -15.39 -15.66 23.28
C LEU A 344 -16.24 -16.88 23.61
N ASN A 345 -15.69 -17.86 24.34
CA ASN A 345 -16.41 -19.05 24.77
C ASN A 345 -17.57 -18.70 25.71
N ILE A 346 -17.35 -17.71 26.59
CA ILE A 346 -18.37 -17.24 27.53
C ILE A 346 -19.46 -16.46 26.78
N ILE A 347 -19.11 -15.68 25.76
CA ILE A 347 -20.07 -14.96 24.92
C ILE A 347 -20.99 -15.96 24.19
N GLY A 348 -20.42 -17.01 23.60
CA GLY A 348 -21.14 -18.02 22.84
C GLY A 348 -21.86 -19.09 23.66
N GLN A 349 -21.71 -19.10 24.99
CA GLN A 349 -22.15 -20.20 25.87
C GLN A 349 -23.65 -20.51 25.78
N LYS A 350 -24.48 -19.50 25.47
CA LYS A 350 -25.95 -19.65 25.36
C LYS A 350 -26.45 -19.90 23.94
N THR A 351 -25.55 -20.13 23.00
CA THR A 351 -25.87 -20.38 21.58
C THR A 351 -25.60 -21.84 21.22
N ALA A 352 -26.08 -22.29 20.07
CA ALA A 352 -25.68 -23.56 19.44
C ALA A 352 -24.79 -23.33 18.20
N SER A 353 -24.19 -22.14 18.09
CA SER A 353 -23.50 -21.64 16.89
C SER A 353 -22.03 -21.31 17.15
N GLN A 354 -21.36 -22.07 18.03
CA GLN A 354 -19.97 -21.81 18.44
C GLN A 354 -18.99 -21.80 17.26
N ASP A 355 -19.23 -22.62 16.24
CA ASP A 355 -18.45 -22.69 15.01
C ASP A 355 -18.51 -21.40 14.17
N ARG A 356 -19.51 -20.54 14.42
CA ARG A 356 -19.72 -19.27 13.73
C ARG A 356 -19.22 -18.07 14.52
N ILE A 357 -18.75 -18.27 15.76
CA ILE A 357 -18.32 -17.19 16.66
C ILE A 357 -16.81 -16.97 16.56
N VAL A 358 -16.41 -15.72 16.34
CA VAL A 358 -15.02 -15.33 16.12
C VAL A 358 -14.72 -13.96 16.75
N GLY A 359 -13.47 -13.73 17.14
CA GLY A 359 -12.99 -12.42 17.56
C GLY A 359 -12.57 -11.61 16.33
N ALA A 360 -13.18 -10.45 16.14
CA ALA A 360 -12.70 -9.45 15.20
C ALA A 360 -12.39 -8.19 16.00
N HIS A 361 -11.17 -8.15 16.56
CA HIS A 361 -10.77 -7.10 17.49
C HIS A 361 -10.07 -5.95 16.74
N PHE A 362 -10.71 -4.79 16.79
CA PHE A 362 -10.28 -3.54 16.19
C PHE A 362 -9.69 -2.63 17.27
N PHE A 363 -8.65 -1.88 16.92
CA PHE A 363 -8.11 -0.84 17.80
C PHE A 363 -8.78 0.51 17.52
N SER A 364 -8.98 1.33 18.56
CA SER A 364 -9.49 2.70 18.40
C SER A 364 -8.63 3.47 17.37
N SER A 365 -9.27 4.36 16.61
CA SER A 365 -8.74 4.90 15.34
C SER A 365 -8.74 3.92 14.15
N CYS A 366 -9.71 2.99 14.12
CA CYS A 366 -9.83 1.98 13.05
C CYS A 366 -9.77 2.59 11.62
N HIS A 367 -10.31 3.79 11.43
CA HIS A 367 -10.45 4.46 10.13
C HIS A 367 -9.36 5.51 9.84
N VAL A 368 -8.31 5.59 10.68
CA VAL A 368 -7.25 6.57 10.51
C VAL A 368 -6.29 6.13 9.39
N THR A 369 -6.14 7.00 8.41
CA THR A 369 -5.13 6.90 7.35
C THR A 369 -3.74 7.27 7.90
N VAL A 370 -2.78 6.34 7.85
CA VAL A 370 -1.35 6.64 7.97
C VAL A 370 -0.76 6.55 6.57
N GLY A 371 -0.57 7.70 5.90
CA GLY A 371 -0.22 7.77 4.47
C GLY A 371 -1.43 7.68 3.54
N ASN A 372 -1.23 7.17 2.31
CA ASN A 372 -2.28 7.01 1.29
C ASN A 372 -3.08 5.69 1.44
N SER A 373 -2.92 4.97 2.55
CA SER A 373 -3.58 3.70 2.81
C SER A 373 -4.35 3.78 4.13
N LEU A 374 -5.63 3.39 4.11
CA LEU A 374 -6.39 3.11 5.32
C LEU A 374 -5.73 1.92 6.02
N TYR A 375 -5.20 2.12 7.23
CA TYR A 375 -4.66 1.03 8.03
C TYR A 375 -5.77 0.41 8.86
N SER A 376 -6.14 -0.81 8.49
CA SER A 376 -6.90 -1.73 9.32
C SER A 376 -5.94 -2.54 10.17
N SER A 377 -5.63 -2.08 11.40
CA SER A 377 -4.96 -2.94 12.38
C SER A 377 -6.02 -3.79 13.08
N TYR A 378 -6.17 -5.04 12.65
CA TYR A 378 -7.09 -6.02 13.26
C TYR A 378 -6.36 -7.29 13.65
N PHE A 379 -6.76 -7.87 14.78
CA PHE A 379 -6.50 -9.27 15.07
C PHE A 379 -7.81 -10.04 14.86
N LEU A 380 -7.77 -11.00 13.94
CA LEU A 380 -8.77 -12.05 13.88
C LEU A 380 -8.28 -13.18 14.77
N SER A 381 -8.98 -13.44 15.87
CA SER A 381 -8.77 -14.64 16.69
C SER A 381 -9.97 -15.56 16.47
N SER A 382 -9.75 -16.66 15.75
CA SER A 382 -10.66 -17.80 15.76
C SER A 382 -10.11 -18.80 16.78
N TYR A 383 -10.91 -19.19 17.76
CA TYR A 383 -10.62 -20.38 18.56
C TYR A 383 -11.60 -21.47 18.11
N CYS A 384 -11.12 -22.45 17.37
CA CYS A 384 -11.81 -23.73 17.30
C CYS A 384 -11.58 -24.39 18.66
N GLY A 385 -12.66 -24.72 19.38
CA GLY A 385 -12.57 -25.44 20.64
C GLY A 385 -11.74 -26.72 20.50
N PRO A 386 -11.19 -27.27 21.60
CA PRO A 386 -10.57 -28.58 21.55
C PRO A 386 -11.62 -29.62 21.16
N ASP A 387 -11.32 -30.43 20.15
CA ASP A 387 -12.01 -31.71 19.90
C ASP A 387 -11.96 -32.60 21.14
#